data_AF-A0A2L2YUP0-F1
#
_entry.id   AF-A0A2L2YUP0-F1
#
_cell.length_a   1.000
_cell.length_b   1.000
_cell.length_c   1.000
_cell.angle_alpha   90.00
_cell.angle_beta   90.00
_cell.angle_gamma   90.00
#
_symmetry.space_group_name_H-M   'P 1'
#
loop_
_entity.id
_entity.type
_entity.pdbx_description
1 polymer ?
#
loop_
_entity_poly.entity_id
_entity_poly.type
_entity_poly.pdbx_seq_one_letter_code
_entity_poly.pdbx_strand_id
1 'polypeptide(L)'
;DIAIIPGGLTKKLLPLDITVNRVFKNEVRKRWEKWMCEEEEFHAFTTSGKIKRTSYEMITKWVVDSWAAVPAKTITRAFSKAGIIELGDDSDEDSSSVDECTANDEILDLFISDSDESDFEGF
;
A
#
# COMPACT_ATOMS: atom_id res chain seq x y z
N ASP A 1 -19.00 -1.49 -23.24
CA ASP A 1 -18.06 -0.37 -23.27
C ASP A 1 -16.72 -0.84 -22.74
N ILE A 2 -15.60 -0.45 -23.34
CA ILE A 2 -14.25 -0.92 -22.96
C ILE A 2 -13.45 0.29 -22.49
N ALA A 3 -13.02 0.29 -21.24
CA ALA A 3 -12.11 1.30 -20.71
C ALA A 3 -10.67 0.96 -21.12
N ILE A 4 -10.03 1.83 -21.91
CA ILE A 4 -8.61 1.72 -22.28
C ILE A 4 -7.82 2.71 -21.43
N ILE A 5 -6.82 2.21 -20.69
CA ILE A 5 -5.93 3.04 -19.87
C ILE A 5 -4.64 3.26 -20.65
N PRO A 6 -4.33 4.51 -21.04
CA PRO A 6 -3.08 4.81 -21.72
C PRO A 6 -1.90 4.69 -20.75
N GLY A 7 -0.72 4.38 -21.31
CA GLY A 7 0.51 4.26 -20.54
C GLY A 7 0.81 5.52 -19.71
N GLY A 8 1.35 5.33 -18.50
CA GLY A 8 1.71 6.42 -17.60
C GLY A 8 0.56 7.10 -16.86
N LEU A 9 -0.71 6.73 -17.13
CA LEU A 9 -1.87 7.31 -16.44
C LEU A 9 -2.45 6.45 -15.31
N THR A 10 -1.85 5.28 -15.02
CA THR A 10 -2.25 4.37 -13.93
C THR A 10 -2.51 5.11 -12.61
N LYS A 11 -1.59 5.97 -12.17
CA LYS A 11 -1.70 6.74 -10.91
C LYS A 11 -2.85 7.77 -10.89
N LYS A 12 -3.47 8.07 -12.03
CA LYS A 12 -4.55 9.07 -12.17
C LYS A 12 -5.91 8.44 -12.49
N LEU A 13 -5.91 7.32 -13.20
CA LEU A 13 -7.13 6.70 -13.72
C LEU A 13 -7.53 5.41 -13.00
N LEU A 14 -6.62 4.78 -12.25
CA LEU A 14 -6.94 3.59 -11.47
C LEU A 14 -7.23 3.95 -10.02
N PRO A 15 -8.47 3.77 -9.52
CA PRO A 15 -8.84 4.04 -8.13
C PRO A 15 -7.90 3.37 -7.11
N LEU A 16 -7.45 2.15 -7.43
CA LEU A 16 -6.51 1.41 -6.60
C LEU A 16 -5.22 2.19 -6.39
N ASP A 17 -4.61 2.68 -7.46
CA ASP A 17 -3.32 3.37 -7.42
C ASP A 17 -3.42 4.85 -7.00
N ILE A 18 -4.61 5.46 -7.12
CA ILE A 18 -4.85 6.84 -6.68
C ILE A 18 -4.80 6.95 -5.16
N THR A 19 -5.46 6.05 -4.41
CA THR A 19 -5.53 6.19 -2.94
C THR A 19 -5.65 4.86 -2.18
N VAL A 20 -6.37 3.87 -2.71
CA VAL A 20 -6.67 2.64 -1.95
C VAL A 20 -5.39 1.86 -1.60
N ASN A 21 -4.48 1.68 -2.57
CA ASN A 21 -3.22 0.98 -2.38
C ASN A 21 -2.34 1.66 -1.33
N ARG A 22 -2.35 2.99 -1.24
CA ARG A 22 -1.60 3.71 -0.21
C ARG A 22 -2.13 3.38 1.18
N VAL A 23 -3.45 3.49 1.39
CA VAL A 23 -4.06 3.19 2.69
C VAL A 23 -3.86 1.72 3.07
N PHE A 24 -4.08 0.81 2.12
CA PHE A 24 -3.85 -0.62 2.32
C PHE A 24 -2.39 -0.94 2.69
N LYS A 25 -1.41 -0.41 1.94
CA LYS A 25 0.02 -0.62 2.23
C LYS A 25 0.42 -0.05 3.60
N ASN A 26 -0.15 1.09 3.99
CA ASN A 26 0.08 1.66 5.33
C ASN A 26 -0.46 0.75 6.44
N GLU A 27 -1.65 0.16 6.25
CA GLU A 27 -2.22 -0.79 7.21
C GLU A 27 -1.43 -2.11 7.31
N VAL A 28 -0.87 -2.60 6.19
CA VAL A 28 0.04 -3.75 6.18
C VAL A 28 1.33 -3.40 6.93
N ARG A 29 1.90 -2.21 6.68
CA ARG A 29 3.11 -1.73 7.36
C ARG A 29 2.92 -1.66 8.87
N LYS A 30 1.83 -1.07 9.36
CA LYS A 30 1.53 -0.99 10.80
C LYS A 30 1.51 -2.36 11.47
N ARG A 31 0.95 -3.38 10.80
CA ARG A 31 0.90 -4.75 11.33
C ARG A 31 2.28 -5.40 11.34
N TRP A 32 3.07 -5.18 10.30
CA TRP A 32 4.46 -5.63 10.27
C TRP A 32 5.31 -4.94 11.35
N GLU A 33 5.20 -3.63 11.52
CA GLU A 33 5.89 -2.87 12.57
C GLU A 33 5.52 -3.37 13.96
N LYS A 34 4.22 -3.61 14.20
CA LYS A 34 3.73 -4.21 15.44
C LYS A 34 4.36 -5.58 15.69
N TRP A 35 4.38 -6.45 14.69
CA TRP A 35 5.00 -7.78 14.78
C TRP A 35 6.51 -7.71 15.02
N MET A 36 7.20 -6.72 14.46
CA MET A 36 8.63 -6.48 14.68
C MET A 36 8.93 -6.00 16.10
N CYS A 37 8.04 -5.18 16.69
CA CYS A 37 8.22 -4.60 18.02
C CYS A 37 7.76 -5.52 19.17
N GLU A 38 6.90 -6.50 18.90
CA GLU A 38 6.46 -7.48 19.90
C GLU A 38 7.52 -8.58 20.09
N GLU A 39 8.12 -8.67 21.29
CA GLU A 39 9.20 -9.62 21.61
C GLU A 39 8.73 -11.07 21.87
N GLU A 40 9.68 -12.01 21.66
CA GLU A 40 9.74 -13.46 21.92
C GLU A 40 8.57 -14.37 21.48
N GLU A 41 7.32 -13.94 21.51
CA GLU A 41 6.16 -14.80 21.23
C GLU A 41 5.83 -14.88 19.73
N PHE A 42 6.16 -13.85 18.95
CA PHE A 42 5.71 -13.70 17.57
C PHE A 42 6.77 -13.93 16.49
N HIS A 43 8.06 -13.84 16.81
CA HIS A 43 9.13 -14.00 15.83
C HIS A 43 10.35 -14.77 16.35
N ALA A 44 10.81 -15.74 15.56
CA ALA A 44 11.95 -16.58 15.91
C ALA A 44 13.26 -15.97 15.41
N PHE A 45 14.35 -16.14 16.16
CA PHE A 45 15.68 -15.73 15.73
C PHE A 45 16.43 -16.87 15.03
N THR A 46 17.28 -16.51 14.07
CA THR A 46 18.30 -17.40 13.51
C THR A 46 19.44 -17.58 14.51
N THR A 47 20.28 -18.60 14.32
CA THR A 47 21.47 -18.83 15.16
C THR A 47 22.42 -17.62 15.18
N SER A 48 22.38 -16.76 14.16
CA SER A 48 23.16 -15.52 14.08
C SER A 48 22.44 -14.30 14.69
N GLY A 49 21.31 -14.48 15.37
CA GLY A 49 20.56 -13.39 16.02
C GLY A 49 19.71 -12.53 15.08
N LYS A 50 19.53 -12.91 13.81
CA LYS A 50 18.62 -12.21 12.88
C LYS A 50 17.19 -12.71 13.03
N ILE A 51 16.22 -11.80 12.98
CA ILE A 51 14.78 -12.15 12.94
C ILE A 51 14.52 -13.03 11.70
N LYS A 52 13.85 -14.17 11.89
CA LYS A 52 13.44 -15.06 10.79
C LYS A 52 12.27 -14.45 10.03
N ARG A 53 12.15 -14.85 8.76
CA ARG A 53 10.96 -14.53 7.97
C ARG A 53 9.71 -15.04 8.68
N THR A 54 8.67 -14.22 8.72
CA THR A 54 7.34 -14.61 9.19
C THR A 54 6.72 -15.70 8.31
N SER A 55 5.74 -16.43 8.83
CA SER A 55 5.04 -17.46 8.05
C SER A 55 4.13 -16.85 6.98
N TYR A 56 3.85 -17.60 5.90
CA TYR A 56 2.86 -17.15 4.91
C TYR A 56 1.47 -16.98 5.51
N GLU A 57 1.11 -17.80 6.50
CA GLU A 57 -0.15 -17.68 7.24
C GLU A 57 -0.26 -16.31 7.92
N MET A 58 0.81 -15.86 8.59
CA MET A 58 0.84 -14.54 9.23
C MET A 58 0.73 -13.42 8.21
N ILE A 59 1.43 -13.52 7.07
CA ILE A 59 1.33 -12.55 5.97
C ILE A 59 -0.12 -12.49 5.43
N THR A 60 -0.76 -13.64 5.20
CA THR A 60 -2.14 -13.68 4.72
C THR A 60 -3.10 -13.05 5.71
N LYS A 61 -2.88 -13.27 7.02
CA LYS A 61 -3.65 -12.60 8.07
C LYS A 61 -3.49 -11.08 8.01
N TRP A 62 -2.26 -10.58 7.86
CA TRP A 62 -2.04 -9.14 7.71
C TRP A 62 -2.72 -8.56 6.48
N VAL A 63 -2.71 -9.26 5.35
CA VAL A 63 -3.38 -8.83 4.12
C VAL A 63 -4.89 -8.73 4.33
N VAL A 64 -5.51 -9.78 4.89
CA VAL A 64 -6.96 -9.80 5.16
C VAL A 64 -7.35 -8.71 6.15
N ASP A 65 -6.64 -8.62 7.28
CA ASP A 65 -6.94 -7.65 8.33
C ASP A 65 -6.69 -6.21 7.84
N SER A 66 -5.69 -5.97 7.00
CA SER A 66 -5.40 -4.66 6.42
C SER A 66 -6.46 -4.24 5.41
N TRP A 67 -6.93 -5.16 4.58
CA TRP A 67 -8.00 -4.90 3.63
C TRP A 67 -9.30 -4.54 4.36
N ALA A 68 -9.64 -5.28 5.40
CA ALA A 68 -10.81 -4.99 6.24
C ALA A 68 -10.74 -3.62 6.93
N ALA A 69 -9.53 -3.12 7.20
CA ALA A 69 -9.30 -1.80 7.79
C ALA A 69 -9.40 -0.64 6.79
N VAL A 70 -9.41 -0.91 5.47
CA VAL A 70 -9.57 0.15 4.47
C VAL A 70 -10.99 0.72 4.54
N PRO A 71 -11.16 2.03 4.82
CA PRO A 71 -12.50 2.62 4.91
C PRO A 71 -13.22 2.60 3.55
N ALA A 72 -14.49 2.21 3.53
CA ALA A 72 -15.31 2.26 2.31
C ALA A 72 -15.32 3.66 1.67
N LYS A 73 -15.33 4.73 2.49
CA LYS A 73 -15.22 6.12 2.01
C LYS A 73 -13.96 6.38 1.18
N THR A 74 -12.84 5.72 1.51
CA THR A 74 -11.58 5.83 0.75
C THR A 74 -11.75 5.22 -0.64
N ILE A 75 -12.44 4.10 -0.74
CA ILE A 75 -12.74 3.43 -2.02
C ILE A 75 -13.64 4.34 -2.86
N THR A 76 -14.77 4.80 -2.31
CA THR A 76 -15.69 5.70 -3.02
C THR A 76 -14.99 6.96 -3.52
N ARG A 77 -14.21 7.63 -2.65
CA ARG A 77 -13.42 8.81 -3.03
C ARG A 77 -12.41 8.51 -4.14
N ALA A 78 -11.77 7.34 -4.14
CA ALA A 78 -10.83 6.96 -5.18
C ALA A 78 -11.50 6.75 -6.53
N PHE A 79 -12.68 6.13 -6.56
CA PHE A 79 -13.48 5.97 -7.77
C PHE A 79 -13.99 7.31 -8.29
N SER A 80 -14.36 8.23 -7.39
CA SER A 80 -14.76 9.58 -7.77
C SER A 80 -13.58 10.37 -8.36
N LYS A 81 -12.41 10.32 -7.72
CA LYS A 81 -11.18 10.96 -8.23
C LYS A 81 -10.73 10.40 -9.58
N ALA A 82 -11.00 9.12 -9.85
CA ALA A 82 -10.74 8.50 -11.15
C ALA A 82 -11.75 8.94 -12.23
N GLY A 83 -12.79 9.71 -11.88
CA GLY A 83 -13.86 10.12 -12.79
C GLY A 83 -14.81 8.99 -13.17
N ILE A 84 -14.82 7.89 -12.42
CA ILE A 84 -15.67 6.72 -12.71
C ILE A 84 -17.06 6.89 -12.11
N ILE A 85 -17.15 7.55 -10.96
CA ILE A 85 -18.43 7.90 -10.32
C ILE A 85 -18.49 9.40 -10.08
N GLU A 86 -19.67 9.98 -10.26
CA GLU A 86 -19.96 11.32 -9.77
C GLU A 86 -20.40 11.20 -8.31
N LEU A 87 -19.62 11.77 -7.40
CA LEU A 87 -20.09 11.95 -6.03
C LEU A 87 -20.98 13.20 -6.08
N GLY A 88 -22.24 13.07 -5.66
CA GLY A 88 -23.07 14.25 -5.40
C GLY A 88 -22.34 15.19 -4.45
N ASP A 89 -22.71 16.48 -4.50
CA ASP A 89 -22.10 17.57 -3.73
C ASP A 89 -22.29 17.38 -2.21
N ASP A 90 -21.69 16.33 -1.65
CA ASP A 90 -21.55 16.11 -0.23
C ASP A 90 -20.39 16.99 0.22
N SER A 91 -20.73 18.26 0.46
CA SER A 91 -19.89 19.26 1.07
C SER A 91 -19.52 18.86 2.50
N ASP A 92 -18.68 17.84 2.64
CA ASP A 92 -17.88 17.67 3.84
C ASP A 92 -16.45 18.03 3.44
N GLU A 93 -16.17 19.33 3.59
CA GLU A 93 -14.83 19.88 3.73
C GLU A 93 -14.12 19.14 4.88
N ASP A 94 -13.55 17.99 4.58
CA ASP A 94 -12.45 17.43 5.34
C ASP A 94 -11.26 17.35 4.39
N SER A 95 -10.69 18.53 4.19
CA SER A 95 -9.28 18.74 3.90
C SER A 95 -8.45 18.20 5.07
N SER A 96 -8.61 16.94 5.44
CA SER A 96 -7.55 16.21 6.09
C SER A 96 -6.52 16.01 4.98
N SER A 97 -5.60 16.96 4.87
CA SER A 97 -4.21 16.66 4.56
C SER A 97 -3.94 15.31 5.21
N VAL A 98 -3.93 14.24 4.41
CA VAL A 98 -3.41 12.98 4.89
C VAL A 98 -2.04 13.36 5.39
N ASP A 99 -1.89 13.24 6.70
CA ASP A 99 -0.69 13.59 7.43
C ASP A 99 0.47 13.22 6.53
N GLU A 100 1.26 14.24 6.18
CA GLU A 100 2.53 14.08 5.53
C GLU A 100 3.36 13.31 6.55
N CYS A 101 3.14 12.00 6.64
CA CYS A 101 4.16 11.09 7.09
C CYS A 101 5.25 11.30 6.06
N THR A 102 6.16 12.22 6.40
CA THR A 102 7.44 12.51 5.78
C THR A 102 8.27 11.24 5.82
N ALA A 103 7.81 10.20 5.12
CA ALA A 103 8.74 9.29 4.50
C ALA A 103 9.36 10.15 3.41
N ASN A 104 10.58 10.65 3.67
CA ASN A 104 11.37 11.42 2.72
C ASN A 104 11.11 10.90 1.31
N ASP A 105 10.82 11.78 0.37
CA ASP A 105 10.66 11.40 -1.03
C ASP A 105 11.88 10.58 -1.53
N GLU A 106 13.06 10.80 -0.92
CA GLU A 106 14.28 9.99 -1.09
C GLU A 106 14.11 8.49 -0.74
N ILE A 107 13.30 8.14 0.26
CA ILE A 107 13.00 6.75 0.65
C ILE A 107 12.01 6.11 -0.35
N LEU A 108 11.08 6.91 -0.89
CA LEU A 108 10.16 6.46 -1.94
C LEU A 108 10.91 6.16 -3.24
N ASP A 109 11.88 7.00 -3.60
CA ASP A 109 12.74 6.77 -4.76
C ASP A 109 13.64 5.53 -4.57
N LEU A 110 14.07 5.22 -3.34
CA LEU A 110 14.82 4.00 -3.04
C LEU A 110 14.02 2.71 -3.34
N PHE A 111 12.69 2.71 -3.12
CA PHE A 111 11.83 1.57 -3.45
C PHE A 111 11.47 1.49 -4.94
N ILE A 112 11.60 2.60 -5.68
CA ILE A 112 11.34 2.65 -7.13
C ILE A 112 12.62 2.34 -7.92
N SER A 113 13.80 2.58 -7.34
CA SER A 113 15.11 2.36 -7.97
C SER A 113 15.49 0.89 -8.12
N ASP A 114 14.85 -0.04 -7.41
CA ASP A 114 15.15 -1.49 -7.51
C ASP A 114 14.48 -2.16 -8.73
N SER A 115 13.91 -1.37 -9.64
CA SER A 115 13.47 -1.82 -10.97
C SER A 115 14.66 -1.85 -11.94
N ASP A 116 15.70 -2.62 -11.61
CA ASP A 116 16.75 -2.96 -12.56
C ASP A 116 16.15 -3.91 -13.63
N GLU A 117 15.81 -3.34 -14.79
CA GLU A 117 15.73 -4.06 -16.07
C GLU A 117 17.13 -4.53 -16.45
N SER A 118 17.68 -5.47 -15.69
CA SER A 118 18.84 -6.25 -16.12
C SER A 118 18.32 -7.35 -17.03
N ASP A 119 18.55 -7.21 -18.33
CA ASP A 119 18.33 -8.28 -19.30
C ASP A 119 19.05 -9.54 -18.81
N PHE A 120 18.27 -10.56 -18.48
CA PHE A 120 18.77 -11.87 -18.07
C PHE A 120 19.45 -12.54 -19.27
N GLU A 121 20.76 -12.38 -19.40
CA GLU A 121 21.58 -13.23 -20.27
C GLU A 121 21.74 -14.59 -19.57
N GLY A 122 20.92 -15.55 -19.99
CA GLY A 122 20.91 -16.92 -19.51
C GLY A 122 22.27 -17.63 -19.65
N PHE A 123 22.48 -18.61 -18.77
CA PHE A 123 23.67 -19.46 -18.73
C PHE A 123 23.73 -20.46 -19.89
#